data_AF-A0A958P5T9-F1
#
_entry.id   AF-A0A958P5T9-F1
#
_cell.length_a   1.000
_cell.length_b   1.000
_cell.length_c   1.000
_cell.angle_alpha   90.00
_cell.angle_beta   90.00
_cell.angle_gamma   90.00
#
_symmetry.space_group_name_H-M   'P 1'
#
loop_
_entity.id
_entity.type
_entity.pdbx_description
1 polymer ?
#
loop_
_entity_poly.entity_id
_entity_poly.type
_entity_poly.pdbx_seq_one_letter_code
_entity_poly.pdbx_strand_id
1 'polypeptide(L)'
;MSLEIDHEPSISPLKSDSARTKTALRLKYEAEVKVIRSQIGSIEDVREKLGLSQRKMCQLLMVDPSTWTRWLKDESKIPPHVYRALQWYLQLIDKRPEWHPQHSFQPLVRGLIPGLANKEVQGLKEEIATQVKRLKSQSSEFTDQFREITQEWNTERQGLMDKIEKKEMALTTFKFIVLVNSLVLAYLAIKYLFS
;
A
#
# COMPACT_ATOMS: atom_id res chain seq x y z
N MET A 1 -27.41 12.15 83.18
CA MET A 1 -28.37 11.17 82.62
C MET A 1 -28.08 11.14 81.13
N SER A 2 -27.44 10.08 80.68
CA SER A 2 -26.71 10.01 79.42
C SER A 2 -27.66 9.91 78.22
N LEU A 3 -27.39 10.70 77.18
CA LEU A 3 -28.01 10.58 75.87
C LEU A 3 -27.26 9.50 75.08
N GLU A 4 -27.88 8.34 74.91
CA GLU A 4 -27.46 7.32 73.95
C GLU A 4 -27.65 7.87 72.52
N ILE A 5 -26.55 7.94 71.76
CA ILE A 5 -26.56 8.24 70.33
C ILE A 5 -26.30 6.91 69.64
N ASP A 6 -27.36 6.32 69.09
CA ASP A 6 -27.31 5.12 68.28
C ASP A 6 -26.52 5.39 66.99
N HIS A 7 -25.39 4.71 66.84
CA HIS A 7 -24.56 4.77 65.65
C HIS A 7 -24.97 3.64 64.69
N GLU A 8 -25.92 3.92 63.79
CA GLU A 8 -26.21 3.03 62.67
C GLU A 8 -25.01 2.96 61.72
N PRO A 9 -24.48 1.77 61.38
CA PRO A 9 -23.49 1.64 60.34
C PRO A 9 -24.16 1.87 58.97
N SER A 10 -23.85 3.02 58.36
CA SER A 10 -24.16 3.34 56.96
C SER A 10 -23.46 2.35 56.03
N ILE A 11 -24.15 1.26 55.69
CA ILE A 11 -23.76 0.35 54.61
C ILE A 11 -24.06 1.09 53.31
N SER A 12 -23.05 1.83 52.82
CA SER A 12 -23.08 2.38 51.46
C SER A 12 -23.33 1.22 50.48
N PRO A 13 -24.32 1.31 49.58
CA PRO A 13 -24.58 0.22 48.64
C PRO A 13 -23.36 0.11 47.73
N LEU A 14 -22.67 -1.04 47.81
CA LEU A 14 -21.69 -1.47 46.84
C LEU A 14 -22.35 -1.35 45.47
N LYS A 15 -21.89 -0.35 44.71
CA LYS A 15 -22.29 -0.11 43.33
C LYS A 15 -21.92 -1.36 42.55
N SER A 16 -22.84 -2.30 42.44
CA SER A 16 -22.69 -3.48 41.60
C SER A 16 -22.52 -2.94 40.19
N ASP A 17 -21.30 -3.01 39.66
CA ASP A 17 -21.06 -2.82 38.23
C ASP A 17 -22.01 -3.78 37.52
N SER A 18 -23.10 -3.23 36.99
CA SER A 18 -24.11 -3.97 36.28
C SER A 18 -23.37 -4.83 35.26
N ALA A 19 -23.49 -6.16 35.38
CA ALA A 19 -22.91 -7.12 34.47
C ALA A 19 -23.55 -6.93 33.09
N ARG A 20 -23.14 -5.87 32.38
CA ARG A 20 -23.57 -5.59 31.03
C ARG A 20 -23.00 -6.72 30.21
N THR A 21 -23.88 -7.62 29.76
CA THR A 21 -23.54 -8.80 28.98
C THR A 21 -22.59 -8.40 27.86
N LYS A 22 -21.31 -8.76 28.01
CA LYS A 22 -20.29 -8.45 27.01
C LYS A 22 -20.64 -9.25 25.75
N THR A 23 -20.53 -8.61 24.60
CA THR A 23 -20.70 -9.33 23.33
C THR A 23 -19.61 -10.40 23.19
N ALA A 24 -19.92 -11.52 22.54
CA ALA A 24 -18.95 -12.59 22.29
C ALA A 24 -17.68 -12.06 21.58
N LEU A 25 -17.85 -11.09 20.69
CA LEU A 25 -16.75 -10.41 20.01
C LEU A 25 -15.83 -9.67 20.98
N ARG A 26 -16.40 -8.96 21.96
CA ARG A 26 -15.61 -8.26 22.98
C ARG A 26 -14.82 -9.23 23.85
N LEU A 27 -15.43 -10.36 24.24
CA LEU A 27 -14.75 -11.40 25.01
C LEU A 27 -13.57 -12.00 24.24
N LYS A 28 -13.75 -12.24 22.93
CA LYS A 28 -12.68 -12.71 22.04
C LYS A 28 -11.52 -11.73 22.02
N TYR A 29 -11.79 -10.44 21.81
CA TYR A 29 -10.73 -9.43 21.80
C TYR A 29 -10.04 -9.26 23.14
N GLU A 30 -10.78 -9.28 24.25
CA GLU A 30 -10.19 -9.24 25.59
C GLU A 30 -9.27 -10.45 25.84
N ALA A 31 -9.64 -11.64 25.35
CA ALA A 31 -8.78 -12.82 25.41
C ALA A 31 -7.53 -12.69 24.52
N GLU A 32 -7.67 -12.21 23.28
CA GLU A 32 -6.54 -11.96 22.38
C GLU A 32 -5.54 -10.98 23.00
N VAL A 33 -6.03 -9.89 23.59
CA VAL A 33 -5.18 -8.89 24.26
C VAL A 33 -4.44 -9.50 25.45
N LYS A 34 -5.10 -10.34 26.27
CA LYS A 34 -4.44 -11.02 27.39
C LYS A 34 -3.28 -11.90 26.93
N VAL A 35 -3.48 -12.67 25.85
CA VAL A 35 -2.43 -13.52 25.28
C VAL A 35 -1.28 -12.67 24.74
N ILE A 36 -1.57 -11.64 23.93
CA ILE A 36 -0.53 -10.76 23.38
C ILE A 36 0.24 -10.07 24.51
N ARG A 37 -0.46 -9.55 25.52
CA ARG A 37 0.15 -8.90 26.69
C ARG A 37 1.07 -9.84 27.44
N SER A 38 0.70 -11.12 27.61
CA SER A 38 1.57 -12.11 28.24
C SER A 38 2.85 -12.39 27.45
N GLN A 39 2.84 -12.17 26.13
CA GLN A 39 3.99 -12.39 25.25
C GLN A 39 4.92 -11.18 25.20
N ILE A 40 4.37 -9.96 25.02
CA ILE A 40 5.19 -8.76 24.76
C ILE A 40 5.41 -7.89 26.01
N GLY A 41 4.54 -7.99 27.02
CA GLY A 41 4.53 -7.17 28.23
C GLY A 41 3.49 -6.04 28.20
N SER A 42 3.63 -5.11 29.13
CA SER A 42 2.86 -3.86 29.17
C SER A 42 3.24 -2.94 28.01
N ILE A 43 2.40 -1.95 27.71
CA ILE A 43 2.70 -0.97 26.65
C ILE A 43 3.95 -0.13 26.99
N GLU A 44 4.22 0.06 28.29
CA GLU A 44 5.39 0.77 28.78
C GLU A 44 6.65 -0.10 28.69
N ASP A 45 6.55 -1.41 28.97
CA ASP A 45 7.65 -2.36 28.82
C ASP A 45 8.11 -2.39 27.35
N VAL A 46 7.16 -2.37 26.41
CA VAL A 46 7.47 -2.32 24.97
C VAL A 46 8.16 -1.00 24.60
N ARG A 47 7.70 0.13 25.15
CA ARG A 47 8.34 1.44 24.94
C ARG A 47 9.80 1.42 25.41
N GLU A 48 10.04 0.86 26.59
CA GLU A 48 11.38 0.74 27.19
C GLU A 48 12.28 -0.17 26.36
N LYS A 49 11.78 -1.34 25.94
CA LYS A 49 12.51 -2.26 25.05
C LYS A 49 12.94 -1.59 23.74
N LEU A 50 12.07 -0.77 23.14
CA LEU A 50 12.37 -0.04 21.92
C LEU A 50 13.30 1.17 22.16
N GLY A 51 13.51 1.58 23.42
CA GLY A 51 14.26 2.79 23.78
C GLY A 51 13.62 4.08 23.25
N LEU A 52 12.28 4.10 23.18
CA LEU A 52 11.53 5.25 22.66
C LEU A 52 11.07 6.19 23.79
N SER A 53 11.08 7.49 23.51
CA SER A 53 10.38 8.45 24.37
C SER A 53 8.86 8.30 24.20
N GLN A 54 8.08 8.67 25.21
CA GLN A 54 6.61 8.59 25.15
C GLN A 54 6.05 9.35 23.92
N ARG A 55 6.61 10.52 23.60
CA ARG A 55 6.22 11.29 22.42
C ARG A 55 6.48 10.54 21.11
N LYS A 56 7.63 9.87 20.97
CA LYS A 56 7.92 9.04 19.79
C LYS A 56 7.02 7.82 19.71
N MET A 57 6.69 7.21 20.85
CA MET A 57 5.77 6.09 20.91
C MET A 57 4.34 6.49 20.50
N CYS A 58 3.89 7.67 20.92
CA CYS A 58 2.64 8.27 20.47
C CYS A 58 2.62 8.48 18.94
N GLN A 59 3.73 8.97 18.37
CA GLN A 59 3.87 9.12 16.92
C GLN A 59 3.84 7.78 16.19
N LEU A 60 4.55 6.77 16.72
CA LEU A 60 4.58 5.42 16.16
C LEU A 60 3.19 4.79 16.10
N LEU A 61 2.39 4.97 17.16
CA LEU A 61 1.04 4.42 17.26
C LEU A 61 -0.03 5.32 16.63
N MET A 62 0.32 6.53 16.21
CA MET A 62 -0.61 7.56 15.73
C MET A 62 -1.69 7.90 16.76
N VAL A 63 -1.29 8.11 18.01
CA VAL A 63 -2.16 8.37 19.16
C VAL A 63 -1.76 9.68 19.83
N ASP A 64 -2.74 10.41 20.37
CA ASP A 64 -2.47 11.63 21.14
C ASP A 64 -1.74 11.35 22.48
N PRO A 65 -0.83 12.23 22.93
CA PRO A 65 -0.15 12.10 24.22
C PRO A 65 -1.12 11.99 25.42
N SER A 66 -2.27 12.67 25.35
CA SER A 66 -3.31 12.60 26.37
C SER A 66 -3.95 11.20 26.44
N THR A 67 -4.10 10.52 25.32
CA THR A 67 -4.61 9.14 25.26
C THR A 67 -3.57 8.16 25.79
N TRP A 68 -2.29 8.35 25.44
CA TRP A 68 -1.19 7.55 25.99
C TRP A 68 -1.13 7.62 27.52
N THR A 69 -1.17 8.83 28.09
CA THR A 69 -1.17 9.00 29.56
C THR A 69 -2.40 8.39 30.23
N ARG A 70 -3.56 8.33 29.56
CA ARG A 70 -4.74 7.63 30.06
C ARG A 70 -4.56 6.11 30.05
N TRP A 71 -3.90 5.57 29.03
CA TRP A 71 -3.59 4.13 28.94
C TRP A 71 -2.60 3.69 30.00
N LEU A 72 -1.60 4.53 30.34
CA LEU A 72 -0.67 4.23 31.43
C LEU A 72 -1.36 4.13 32.80
N LYS A 73 -2.45 4.88 33.01
CA LYS A 73 -3.23 4.80 34.26
C LYS A 73 -4.13 3.57 34.31
N ASP A 74 -4.59 3.11 33.16
CA ASP A 74 -5.55 2.02 33.04
C ASP A 74 -5.39 1.32 31.69
N GLU A 75 -4.58 0.27 31.69
CA GLU A 75 -4.30 -0.53 30.50
C GLU A 75 -5.56 -1.23 29.95
N SER A 76 -6.62 -1.39 30.76
CA SER A 76 -7.88 -1.99 30.27
C SER A 76 -8.60 -1.12 29.24
N LYS A 77 -8.24 0.17 29.18
CA LYS A 77 -8.76 1.14 28.20
C LYS A 77 -7.98 1.14 26.89
N ILE A 78 -6.90 0.35 26.78
CA ILE A 78 -6.14 0.23 25.55
C ILE A 78 -6.97 -0.57 24.53
N PRO A 79 -7.23 -0.01 23.34
CA PRO A 79 -7.91 -0.75 22.29
C PRO A 79 -7.10 -1.99 21.84
N PRO A 80 -7.77 -3.12 21.55
CA PRO A 80 -7.10 -4.36 21.14
C PRO A 80 -6.14 -4.22 19.94
N HIS A 81 -6.48 -3.36 18.99
CA HIS A 81 -5.67 -3.14 17.79
C HIS A 81 -4.29 -2.54 18.10
N VAL A 82 -4.13 -1.83 19.23
CA VAL A 82 -2.85 -1.24 19.63
C VAL A 82 -1.85 -2.34 19.98
N TYR A 83 -2.26 -3.32 20.80
CA TYR A 83 -1.41 -4.47 21.12
C TYR A 83 -1.09 -5.31 19.88
N ARG A 84 -2.05 -5.48 18.96
CA ARG A 84 -1.80 -6.18 17.69
C ARG A 84 -0.79 -5.44 16.81
N ALA A 85 -0.90 -4.12 16.71
CA ALA A 85 0.06 -3.30 15.97
C ALA A 85 1.47 -3.41 16.57
N LEU A 86 1.59 -3.37 17.91
CA LEU A 86 2.87 -3.55 18.60
C LEU A 86 3.46 -4.93 18.37
N GLN A 87 2.64 -5.99 18.43
CA GLN A 87 3.09 -7.35 18.14
C GLN A 87 3.67 -7.45 16.73
N TRP A 88 2.97 -6.93 15.71
CA TRP A 88 3.46 -6.92 14.34
C TRP A 88 4.73 -6.10 14.18
N TYR A 89 4.80 -4.95 14.84
CA TYR A 89 5.96 -4.07 14.81
C TYR A 89 7.22 -4.76 15.36
N LEU A 90 7.09 -5.43 16.52
CA LEU A 90 8.20 -6.20 17.10
C LEU A 90 8.64 -7.35 16.20
N GLN A 91 7.69 -8.11 15.64
CA GLN A 91 8.00 -9.18 14.68
C GLN A 91 8.69 -8.67 13.41
N LEU A 92 8.36 -7.45 12.98
CA LEU A 92 8.99 -6.81 11.82
C LEU A 92 10.44 -6.43 12.13
N ILE A 93 10.69 -5.84 13.30
CA ILE A 93 12.03 -5.49 13.78
C ILE A 93 12.90 -6.75 13.93
N ASP A 94 12.36 -7.83 14.49
CA ASP A 94 13.10 -9.09 14.65
C ASP A 94 13.60 -9.65 13.31
N LYS A 95 12.83 -9.45 12.24
CA LYS A 95 13.20 -9.87 10.88
C LYS A 95 14.12 -8.88 10.15
N ARG A 96 14.07 -7.60 10.52
CA ARG A 96 14.82 -6.50 9.90
C ARG A 96 15.37 -5.57 10.98
N PRO A 97 16.46 -5.96 11.66
CA PRO A 97 17.04 -5.17 12.74
C PRO A 97 17.42 -3.77 12.30
N GLU A 98 17.76 -3.56 11.03
CA GLU A 98 18.09 -2.25 10.45
C GLU A 98 16.95 -1.22 10.56
N TRP A 99 15.71 -1.67 10.75
CA TRP A 99 14.53 -0.80 10.94
C TRP A 99 14.26 -0.46 12.40
N HIS A 100 15.14 -0.89 13.32
CA HIS A 100 15.00 -0.52 14.72
C HIS A 100 15.07 1.02 14.86
N PRO A 101 14.18 1.66 15.62
CA PRO A 101 14.17 3.11 15.78
C PRO A 101 15.52 3.70 16.20
N GLN A 102 16.27 2.97 17.01
CA GLN A 102 17.60 3.40 17.45
C GLN A 102 18.61 3.53 16.30
N HIS A 103 18.45 2.76 15.22
CA HIS A 103 19.27 2.88 14.02
C HIS A 103 18.75 3.98 13.08
N SER A 104 17.43 4.07 12.90
CA SER A 104 16.82 5.03 11.96
C SER A 104 16.91 6.49 12.43
N PHE A 105 17.04 6.73 13.74
CA PHE A 105 17.10 8.08 14.33
C PHE A 105 18.51 8.54 14.71
N GLN A 106 19.59 7.85 14.32
CA GLN A 106 20.92 8.45 14.45
C GLN A 106 20.99 9.66 13.48
N PRO A 107 20.99 10.90 14.00
CA PRO A 107 20.98 12.06 13.15
C PRO A 107 22.41 12.24 12.63
N LEU A 108 22.73 11.68 11.45
CA LEU A 108 23.87 12.14 10.64
C LEU A 108 25.12 12.52 11.46
N VAL A 109 25.49 11.75 12.49
CA VAL A 109 26.74 11.97 13.25
C VAL A 109 27.95 11.72 12.33
N ARG A 110 27.70 11.19 11.13
CA ARG A 110 28.57 11.29 9.94
C ARG A 110 29.07 12.70 9.60
N GLY A 111 28.46 13.77 10.14
CA GLY A 111 28.96 15.14 10.00
C GLY A 111 30.09 15.55 10.97
N LEU A 112 30.39 14.74 12.00
CA LEU A 112 31.36 15.11 13.06
C LEU A 112 32.80 14.63 12.82
N ILE A 113 33.06 13.85 11.76
CA ILE A 113 34.42 13.50 11.33
C ILE A 113 34.62 13.94 9.87
N PRO A 114 34.97 15.21 9.61
CA PRO A 114 35.07 15.75 8.25
C PRO A 114 36.18 15.11 7.38
N GLY A 115 37.03 14.24 7.93
CA GLY A 115 38.16 13.62 7.21
C GLY A 115 37.92 12.22 6.65
N LEU A 116 37.20 11.35 7.37
CA LEU A 116 37.03 9.94 6.97
C LEU A 116 35.85 9.72 6.02
N ALA A 117 34.77 10.48 6.17
CA ALA A 117 33.59 10.33 5.32
C ALA A 117 33.83 10.76 3.87
N ASN A 118 34.74 11.70 3.60
CA ASN A 118 34.90 12.27 2.26
C ASN A 118 35.50 11.30 1.25
N LYS A 119 36.41 10.40 1.66
CA LYS A 119 37.03 9.44 0.73
C LYS A 119 36.07 8.30 0.36
N GLU A 120 35.31 7.78 1.32
CA GLU A 120 34.25 6.79 1.06
C GLU A 120 33.10 7.40 0.27
N VAL A 121 32.67 8.63 0.61
CA VAL A 121 31.62 9.34 -0.13
C VAL A 121 32.07 9.69 -1.55
N GLN A 122 33.35 10.00 -1.78
CA GLN A 122 33.90 10.18 -3.13
C GLN A 122 33.88 8.87 -3.92
N GLY A 123 34.36 7.76 -3.33
CA GLY A 123 34.31 6.45 -3.98
C GLY A 123 32.88 6.01 -4.33
N LEU A 124 31.94 6.20 -3.40
CA LEU A 124 30.52 5.91 -3.64
C LEU A 124 29.91 6.82 -4.71
N LYS A 125 30.32 8.10 -4.79
CA LYS A 125 29.87 9.02 -5.85
C LYS A 125 30.39 8.61 -7.22
N GLU A 126 31.64 8.18 -7.30
CA GLU A 126 32.24 7.65 -8.53
C GLU A 126 31.53 6.36 -8.96
N GLU A 127 31.26 5.45 -8.02
CA GLU A 127 30.51 4.23 -8.29
C GLU A 127 29.10 4.53 -8.80
N ILE A 128 28.36 5.43 -8.13
CA ILE A 128 27.03 5.88 -8.60
C ILE A 128 27.13 6.51 -9.98
N ALA A 129 28.14 7.34 -10.25
CA ALA A 129 28.33 7.94 -11.56
C ALA A 129 28.57 6.88 -12.66
N THR A 130 29.33 5.83 -12.37
CA THR A 130 29.52 4.70 -13.30
C THR A 130 28.22 3.92 -13.53
N GLN A 131 27.44 3.68 -12.48
CA GLN A 131 26.15 2.99 -12.59
C GLN A 131 25.14 3.83 -13.40
N VAL A 132 25.07 5.14 -13.16
CA VAL A 132 24.21 6.06 -13.92
C VAL A 132 24.63 6.09 -15.39
N LYS A 133 25.93 6.09 -15.69
CA LYS A 133 26.42 6.03 -17.08
C LYS A 133 26.00 4.73 -17.76
N ARG A 134 26.13 3.59 -17.08
CA ARG A 134 25.70 2.27 -17.57
C ARG A 134 24.19 2.20 -17.79
N LEU A 135 23.40 2.72 -16.86
CA LEU A 135 21.94 2.77 -17.00
C LEU A 135 21.52 3.67 -18.16
N LYS A 136 22.21 4.79 -18.40
CA LYS A 136 21.95 5.65 -19.55
C LYS A 136 22.26 4.95 -20.87
N SER A 137 23.37 4.21 -20.98
CA SER A 137 23.69 3.47 -22.20
C SER A 137 22.70 2.32 -22.46
N GLN A 138 22.31 1.59 -21.40
CA GLN A 138 21.26 0.57 -21.50
C GLN A 138 19.92 1.16 -21.90
N SER A 139 19.56 2.33 -21.36
CA SER A 139 18.34 3.02 -21.73
C SER A 139 18.37 3.47 -23.20
N SER A 140 19.51 3.93 -23.73
CA SER A 140 19.59 4.31 -25.14
C SER A 140 19.49 3.10 -26.07
N GLU A 141 20.18 2.00 -25.75
CA GLU A 141 20.08 0.74 -26.50
C GLU A 141 18.63 0.23 -26.52
N PHE A 142 17.95 0.28 -25.38
CA PHE A 142 16.54 -0.07 -25.29
C PHE A 142 15.68 0.84 -26.17
N THR A 143 15.87 2.16 -26.15
CA THR A 143 15.08 3.07 -27.00
C THR A 143 15.28 2.83 -28.49
N ASP A 144 16.48 2.41 -28.91
CA ASP A 144 16.75 2.08 -30.30
C ASP A 144 16.08 0.76 -30.70
N GLN A 145 16.09 -0.26 -29.83
CA GLN A 145 15.33 -1.51 -30.04
C GLN A 145 13.82 -1.26 -30.17
N PHE A 146 13.24 -0.40 -29.32
CA PHE A 146 11.82 -0.06 -29.44
C PHE A 146 11.50 0.67 -30.73
N ARG A 147 12.41 1.53 -31.20
CA ARG A 147 12.23 2.24 -32.47
C ARG A 147 12.22 1.25 -33.64
N GLU A 148 13.12 0.28 -33.65
CA GLU A 148 13.20 -0.76 -34.68
C GLU A 148 11.93 -1.61 -34.72
N ILE A 149 11.47 -2.12 -33.57
CA ILE A 149 10.23 -2.90 -33.46
C ILE A 149 9.02 -2.09 -33.94
N THR A 150 8.96 -0.80 -33.59
CA THR A 150 7.87 0.08 -34.01
C THR A 150 7.87 0.31 -35.52
N GLN A 151 9.06 0.43 -36.12
CA GLN A 151 9.18 0.55 -37.58
C GLN A 151 8.75 -0.72 -38.29
N GLU A 152 9.21 -1.89 -37.84
CA GLU A 152 8.83 -3.19 -38.40
C GLU A 152 7.30 -3.39 -38.34
N TRP A 153 6.70 -3.14 -37.18
CA TRP A 153 5.25 -3.25 -37.01
C TRP A 153 4.48 -2.28 -37.90
N ASN A 154 4.95 -1.04 -38.06
CA ASN A 154 4.32 -0.08 -38.95
C ASN A 154 4.42 -0.53 -40.43
N THR A 155 5.54 -1.10 -40.85
CA THR A 155 5.70 -1.64 -42.21
C THR A 155 4.79 -2.84 -42.45
N GLU A 156 4.70 -3.78 -41.50
CA GLU A 156 3.78 -4.91 -41.58
C GLU A 156 2.32 -4.45 -41.64
N ARG A 157 1.95 -3.51 -40.77
CA ARG A 157 0.61 -2.91 -40.74
C ARG A 157 0.28 -2.22 -42.05
N GLN A 158 1.21 -1.45 -42.64
CA GLN A 158 1.01 -0.82 -43.94
C GLN A 158 0.72 -1.87 -45.03
N GLY A 159 1.52 -2.96 -45.07
CA GLY A 159 1.31 -4.04 -46.02
C GLY A 159 -0.02 -4.79 -45.84
N LEU A 160 -0.54 -4.88 -44.61
CA LEU A 160 -1.89 -5.41 -44.36
C LEU A 160 -2.98 -4.45 -44.82
N MET A 161 -2.82 -3.15 -44.58
CA MET A 161 -3.77 -2.13 -45.05
C MET A 161 -3.87 -2.13 -46.58
N ASP A 162 -2.75 -2.20 -47.30
CA ASP A 162 -2.73 -2.30 -48.77
C ASP A 162 -3.46 -3.57 -49.27
N LYS A 163 -3.34 -4.69 -48.54
CA LYS A 163 -4.07 -5.93 -48.88
C LYS A 163 -5.58 -5.80 -48.65
N ILE A 164 -6.00 -5.10 -47.60
CA ILE A 164 -7.41 -4.83 -47.31
C ILE A 164 -7.98 -3.91 -48.39
N GLU A 165 -7.30 -2.81 -48.72
CA GLU A 165 -7.73 -1.85 -49.74
C GLU A 165 -7.88 -2.52 -51.12
N LYS A 166 -6.93 -3.38 -51.51
CA LYS A 166 -7.03 -4.18 -52.75
C LYS A 166 -8.26 -5.09 -52.76
N LYS A 167 -8.59 -5.72 -51.62
CA LYS A 167 -9.78 -6.57 -51.51
C LYS A 167 -11.06 -5.75 -51.58
N GLU A 168 -11.10 -4.58 -50.95
CA GLU A 168 -12.24 -3.67 -51.01
C GLU A 168 -12.46 -3.14 -52.43
N MET A 169 -11.39 -2.74 -53.13
CA MET A 169 -11.46 -2.34 -54.54
C MET A 169 -11.96 -3.45 -55.48
N ALA A 170 -11.53 -4.70 -55.25
CA ALA A 170 -12.03 -5.84 -56.01
C ALA A 170 -13.54 -6.08 -55.75
N LEU A 171 -13.96 -5.96 -54.50
CA LEU A 171 -15.35 -6.16 -54.08
C LEU A 171 -16.29 -5.05 -54.58
N THR A 172 -15.84 -3.80 -54.59
CA THR A 172 -16.61 -2.67 -55.18
C THR A 172 -16.73 -2.82 -56.69
N THR A 173 -15.66 -3.23 -57.38
CA THR A 173 -15.69 -3.53 -58.83
C THR A 173 -16.65 -4.67 -59.14
N PHE A 174 -16.62 -5.75 -58.36
CA PHE A 174 -17.55 -6.87 -58.52
C PHE A 174 -19.02 -6.43 -58.31
N LYS A 175 -19.30 -5.67 -57.25
CA LYS A 175 -20.64 -5.11 -57.01
C LYS A 175 -21.12 -4.24 -58.16
N PHE A 176 -20.24 -3.41 -58.74
CA PHE A 176 -20.56 -2.59 -59.91
C PHE A 176 -20.96 -3.44 -61.12
N ILE A 177 -20.18 -4.49 -61.43
CA ILE A 177 -20.49 -5.41 -62.54
C ILE A 177 -21.86 -6.08 -62.34
N VAL A 178 -22.16 -6.56 -61.12
CA VAL A 178 -23.46 -7.18 -60.80
C VAL A 178 -24.62 -6.18 -60.98
N LEU A 179 -24.46 -4.93 -60.52
CA LEU A 179 -25.46 -3.88 -60.69
C LEU A 179 -25.72 -3.57 -62.17
N VAL A 180 -24.66 -3.41 -62.97
CA VAL A 180 -24.79 -3.16 -64.42
C VAL A 180 -25.50 -4.32 -65.11
N ASN A 181 -25.12 -5.56 -64.84
CA ASN A 181 -25.77 -6.74 -65.42
C ASN A 181 -27.25 -6.85 -65.00
N SER A 182 -27.56 -6.54 -63.75
CA SER A 182 -28.95 -6.52 -63.25
C SER A 182 -29.80 -5.46 -63.97
N LEU A 183 -29.25 -4.28 -64.23
CA LEU A 183 -29.93 -3.21 -64.97
C LEU A 183 -30.18 -3.60 -66.44
N VAL A 184 -29.19 -4.24 -67.08
CA VAL A 184 -29.34 -4.75 -68.47
C VAL A 184 -30.44 -5.81 -68.55
N LEU A 185 -30.46 -6.77 -67.62
CA LEU A 185 -31.51 -7.79 -67.57
C LEU A 185 -32.89 -7.19 -67.33
N ALA A 186 -33.02 -6.23 -66.40
CA ALA A 186 -34.27 -5.52 -66.15
C ALA A 186 -34.75 -4.76 -67.40
N TYR A 187 -33.86 -4.07 -68.10
CA TYR A 187 -34.17 -3.38 -69.36
C TYR A 187 -34.67 -4.34 -70.44
N LEU A 188 -34.00 -5.49 -70.63
CA LEU A 188 -34.42 -6.50 -71.59
C LEU A 188 -35.79 -7.11 -71.24
N ALA A 189 -36.06 -7.36 -69.96
CA ALA A 189 -37.35 -7.87 -69.50
C ALA A 189 -38.49 -6.89 -69.76
N ILE A 190 -38.27 -5.59 -69.47
CA ILE A 190 -39.23 -4.53 -69.79
C ILE A 190 -39.47 -4.49 -71.29
N LYS A 191 -38.40 -4.48 -72.11
CA LYS A 191 -38.53 -4.46 -73.57
C LYS A 191 -39.35 -5.65 -74.11
N TYR A 192 -39.19 -6.83 -73.52
CA TYR A 192 -39.94 -8.03 -73.91
C TYR A 192 -41.42 -7.95 -73.54
N LEU A 193 -41.77 -7.36 -72.39
CA LEU A 193 -43.17 -7.19 -71.96
C LEU A 193 -43.97 -6.20 -72.81
N PHE A 194 -43.30 -5.26 -73.47
CA PHE A 194 -43.93 -4.22 -74.30
C PHE A 194 -43.82 -4.48 -75.82
N SER A 195 -43.25 -5.62 -76.23
CA SER A 195 -43.16 -6.04 -77.64
C SER A 195 -44.18 -7.12 -77.96
#